data_AF-A0A6G0YKR9-F1
#
_entry.id   AF-A0A6G0YKR9-F1
#
_cell.length_a   1.000
_cell.length_b   1.000
_cell.length_c   1.000
_cell.angle_alpha   90.00
_cell.angle_beta   90.00
_cell.angle_gamma   90.00
#
_symmetry.space_group_name_H-M   'P 1'
#
loop_
_entity.id
_entity.type
_entity.pdbx_description
1 polymer ?
#
loop_
_entity_poly.entity_id
_entity_poly.type
_entity_poly.pdbx_seq_one_letter_code
_entity_poly.pdbx_strand_id
1 'polypeptide(L)'
;MDKSNSTYQIKCLPAINFVQKIGVYESKNRYFVVGSNNARTKYRILKIDRTEGHDLTIVDDRVEYTELDMINSLNVGLHRNTSLNKIASAFGIVGFVRLLEGYYMILITKRRRVAVIGREIIYNMIIISKHKISYCGLATVEKLEMKHRK
;
A
#
# COMPACT_ATOMS: atom_id res chain seq x y z
N MET A 1 49.24 -26.30 -10.61
CA MET A 1 47.88 -26.83 -10.38
C MET A 1 47.51 -26.46 -8.96
N ASP A 2 46.59 -25.52 -8.78
CA ASP A 2 45.78 -25.42 -7.55
C ASP A 2 44.53 -24.61 -7.89
N LYS A 3 43.39 -25.30 -7.92
CA LYS A 3 42.06 -24.70 -8.11
C LYS A 3 41.48 -24.47 -6.71
N SER A 4 41.65 -23.26 -6.17
CA SER A 4 41.02 -22.86 -4.92
C SER A 4 39.51 -22.71 -5.14
N ASN A 5 38.73 -23.69 -4.69
CA ASN A 5 37.27 -23.64 -4.65
C ASN A 5 36.80 -22.52 -3.70
N SER A 6 36.43 -21.38 -4.27
CA SER A 6 35.74 -20.31 -3.53
C SER A 6 34.31 -20.76 -3.24
N THR A 7 34.09 -21.30 -2.04
CA THR A 7 32.76 -21.58 -1.52
C THR A 7 32.00 -20.25 -1.36
N TYR A 8 31.10 -19.95 -2.29
CA TYR A 8 30.17 -18.84 -2.15
C TYR A 8 29.27 -19.13 -0.94
N GLN A 9 29.65 -18.63 0.22
CA GLN A 9 28.77 -18.58 1.38
C GLN A 9 27.62 -17.64 1.03
N ILE A 10 26.49 -18.21 0.61
CA ILE A 10 25.24 -17.47 0.47
C ILE A 10 24.87 -17.02 1.88
N LYS A 11 25.29 -15.81 2.23
CA LYS A 11 24.92 -15.12 3.45
C LYS A 11 23.42 -14.80 3.33
N CYS A 12 22.60 -15.78 3.68
CA CYS A 12 21.16 -15.59 3.77
C CYS A 12 20.95 -14.61 4.94
N LEU A 13 20.73 -13.34 4.59
CA LEU A 13 20.24 -12.33 5.52
C LEU A 13 18.99 -12.89 6.21
N PRO A 14 18.78 -12.64 7.51
CA PRO A 14 17.71 -13.28 8.26
C PRO A 14 16.38 -13.16 7.53
N ALA A 15 15.71 -14.31 7.41
CA ALA A 15 14.47 -14.51 6.69
C ALA A 15 13.49 -13.36 6.96
N ILE A 16 13.13 -12.71 5.86
CA ILE A 16 12.54 -11.38 5.78
C ILE A 16 11.38 -11.18 6.78
N ASN A 17 11.44 -10.09 7.54
CA ASN A 17 10.28 -9.52 8.25
C ASN A 17 9.28 -8.96 7.23
N PHE A 18 8.63 -9.83 6.47
CA PHE A 18 7.70 -9.40 5.41
C PHE A 18 6.46 -8.77 6.04
N VAL A 19 6.01 -7.68 5.41
CA VAL A 19 4.62 -7.25 5.49
C VAL A 19 3.76 -8.41 5.00
N GLN A 20 2.88 -8.90 5.85
CA GLN A 20 1.98 -10.01 5.53
C GLN A 20 0.52 -9.59 5.42
N LYS A 21 0.17 -8.49 6.09
CA LYS A 21 -1.17 -7.91 6.09
C LYS A 21 -1.04 -6.45 5.69
N ILE A 22 -1.93 -6.01 4.83
CA ILE A 22 -1.98 -4.65 4.34
C ILE A 22 -3.38 -4.10 4.62
N GLY A 23 -3.44 -2.92 5.23
CA GLY A 23 -4.64 -2.10 5.34
C GLY A 23 -4.50 -0.87 4.45
N VAL A 24 -5.50 -0.61 3.61
CA VAL A 24 -5.56 0.62 2.83
C VAL A 24 -6.57 1.55 3.45
N TYR A 25 -6.13 2.77 3.73
CA TYR A 25 -6.91 3.81 4.33
C TYR A 25 -7.02 5.00 3.38
N GLU A 26 -8.22 5.52 3.25
CA GLU A 26 -8.55 6.68 2.44
C GLU A 26 -8.73 7.91 3.31
N SER A 27 -8.12 9.01 2.86
CA SER A 27 -8.44 10.37 3.28
C SER A 27 -8.77 11.21 2.05
N LYS A 28 -9.20 12.45 2.25
CA LYS A 28 -9.60 13.38 1.18
C LYS A 28 -8.50 13.56 0.12
N ASN A 29 -7.25 13.69 0.56
CA ASN A 29 -6.14 14.06 -0.32
C ASN A 29 -5.08 12.95 -0.46
N ARG A 30 -5.17 11.87 0.33
CA ARG A 30 -4.13 10.83 0.38
C ARG A 30 -4.71 9.45 0.59
N TYR A 31 -4.02 8.45 0.04
CA TYR A 31 -4.13 7.07 0.50
C TYR A 31 -2.97 6.75 1.44
N PHE A 32 -3.26 6.01 2.50
CA PHE A 32 -2.26 5.44 3.40
C PHE A 32 -2.33 3.92 3.27
N VAL A 33 -1.23 3.31 2.87
CA VAL A 33 -1.10 1.85 2.81
C VAL A 33 -0.25 1.41 3.98
N VAL A 34 -0.89 0.76 4.95
CA VAL A 34 -0.26 0.28 6.18
C VAL A 34 0.07 -1.19 6.01
N GLY A 35 1.36 -1.52 6.00
CA GLY A 35 1.84 -2.89 6.05
C GLY A 35 2.15 -3.32 7.48
N SER A 36 1.74 -4.52 7.87
CA SER A 36 2.10 -5.12 9.16
C SER A 36 2.58 -6.55 9.04
N ASN A 37 3.39 -6.96 10.02
CA ASN A 37 3.76 -8.37 10.21
C ASN A 37 2.56 -9.21 10.71
N ASN A 38 2.70 -10.54 10.76
CA ASN A 38 1.58 -11.40 11.18
C ASN A 38 1.06 -11.05 12.59
N ALA A 39 2.02 -10.79 13.48
CA ALA A 39 1.82 -10.54 14.90
C ALA A 39 1.28 -9.14 15.21
N ARG A 40 1.17 -8.26 14.20
CA ARG A 40 0.68 -6.89 14.36
C ARG A 40 1.48 -6.07 15.38
N THR A 41 2.78 -6.31 15.46
CA THR A 41 3.70 -5.61 16.36
C THR A 41 4.55 -4.56 15.66
N LYS A 42 4.72 -4.67 14.34
CA LYS A 42 5.55 -3.81 13.52
C LYS A 42 4.76 -3.34 12.31
N TYR A 43 4.75 -2.04 12.09
CA TYR A 43 3.99 -1.40 11.02
C TYR A 43 4.89 -0.51 10.16
N ARG A 44 4.57 -0.39 8.89
CA ARG A 44 5.17 0.58 7.96
C ARG A 44 4.08 1.25 7.14
N ILE A 45 4.25 2.53 6.83
CA ILE A 45 3.22 3.34 6.18
C ILE A 45 3.76 3.86 4.84
N LEU A 46 3.07 3.53 3.77
CA LEU A 46 3.27 4.14 2.46
C LEU A 46 2.21 5.23 2.26
N LYS A 47 2.63 6.44 1.89
CA LYS A 47 1.76 7.58 1.64
C LYS A 47 1.67 7.81 0.14
N ILE A 48 0.45 7.89 -0.38
CA ILE A 48 0.19 8.12 -1.80
C ILE A 48 -0.61 9.40 -1.91
N ASP A 49 -0.08 10.39 -2.64
CA ASP A 49 -0.82 11.60 -2.91
C ASP A 49 -1.93 11.34 -3.93
N ARG A 50 -3.09 11.93 -3.71
CA ARG A 50 -4.18 11.88 -4.68
C ARG A 50 -4.17 13.12 -5.53
N THR A 51 -3.73 14.28 -5.05
CA THR A 51 -4.03 15.60 -5.63
C THR A 51 -3.34 15.90 -6.96
N GLU A 52 -2.18 15.30 -7.23
CA GLU A 52 -1.41 15.51 -8.46
C GLU A 52 -1.93 14.62 -9.59
N GLY A 53 -2.46 15.23 -10.66
CA GLY A 53 -3.15 14.50 -11.75
C GLY A 53 -2.24 13.89 -12.82
N HIS A 54 -0.97 14.27 -12.87
CA HIS A 54 -0.06 13.87 -13.95
C HIS A 54 0.91 12.78 -13.53
N ASP A 55 1.37 12.80 -12.29
CA ASP A 55 2.39 11.89 -11.76
C ASP A 55 1.91 11.20 -10.48
N LEU A 56 2.34 9.96 -10.31
CA LEU A 56 2.03 9.16 -9.13
C LEU A 56 3.10 9.41 -8.06
N THR A 57 2.76 10.21 -7.05
CA THR A 57 3.67 10.52 -5.94
C THR A 57 3.46 9.56 -4.77
N ILE A 58 4.49 8.75 -4.48
CA ILE A 58 4.51 7.76 -3.40
C ILE A 58 5.69 8.05 -2.48
N VAL A 59 5.42 8.10 -1.17
CA VAL A 59 6.43 8.37 -0.13
C VAL A 59 6.48 7.23 0.87
N ASP A 60 7.64 6.60 1.01
CA ASP A 60 7.99 5.66 2.08
C ASP A 60 8.94 6.36 3.04
N ASP A 61 8.48 6.60 4.27
CA ASP A 61 9.30 7.21 5.32
C ASP A 61 10.33 6.24 5.92
N ARG A 62 10.25 4.95 5.58
CA ARG A 62 11.15 3.87 6.05
C ARG A 62 11.18 3.72 7.58
N VAL A 63 10.18 4.27 8.26
CA VAL A 63 10.05 4.16 9.72
C VAL A 63 9.28 2.90 10.07
N GLU A 64 9.75 2.17 11.07
CA GLU A 64 9.00 1.09 11.71
C GLU A 64 8.20 1.68 12.88
N TYR A 65 6.88 1.51 12.84
CA TYR A 65 5.95 2.04 13.81
C TYR A 65 5.44 0.93 14.75
N THR A 66 5.16 1.31 15.99
CA THR A 66 4.23 0.56 16.85
C THR A 66 2.79 0.82 16.41
N GLU A 67 1.83 0.05 16.93
CA GLU A 67 0.41 0.29 16.61
C GLU A 67 -0.04 1.70 17.02
N LEU A 68 0.35 2.16 18.21
CA LEU A 68 -0.01 3.49 18.70
C LEU A 68 0.61 4.60 17.85
N ASP A 69 1.90 4.47 17.52
CA ASP A 69 2.60 5.47 16.69
C ASP A 69 2.06 5.52 15.27
N MET A 70 1.65 4.37 14.73
CA MET A 70 0.97 4.29 13.44
C MET A 70 -0.37 5.04 13.49
N ILE A 71 -1.22 4.81 14.50
CA ILE A 71 -2.50 5.53 14.64
C ILE A 71 -2.25 7.03 14.71
N ASN A 72 -1.29 7.45 15.54
CA ASN A 72 -0.92 8.85 15.68
C ASN A 72 -0.46 9.42 14.33
N SER A 73 0.45 8.74 13.63
CA SER A 73 0.95 9.19 12.33
C SER A 73 -0.13 9.27 11.25
N LEU A 74 -1.16 8.42 11.28
CA LEU A 74 -2.28 8.48 10.34
C LEU A 74 -3.21 9.66 10.64
N ASN A 75 -3.30 10.06 11.90
CA ASN A 75 -4.12 11.19 12.34
C ASN A 75 -3.43 12.55 12.19
N VAL A 76 -2.10 12.59 12.05
CA VAL A 76 -1.35 13.82 11.80
C VAL A 76 -1.83 14.47 10.50
N GLY A 77 -2.34 15.70 10.61
CA GLY A 77 -2.85 16.46 9.46
C GLY A 77 -4.31 16.17 9.10
N LEU A 78 -5.00 15.28 9.81
CA LEU A 78 -6.46 15.19 9.73
C LEU A 78 -7.07 16.26 10.65
N HIS A 79 -8.00 17.06 10.11
CA HIS A 79 -8.82 17.93 10.96
C HIS A 79 -9.73 17.07 11.84
N ARG A 80 -10.11 17.57 13.02
CA ARG A 80 -10.95 16.86 14.03
C ARG A 80 -12.24 16.22 13.48
N ASN A 81 -12.70 16.64 12.29
CA ASN A 81 -13.90 16.14 11.61
C ASN A 81 -13.63 15.30 10.35
N THR A 82 -12.37 15.01 10.00
CA THR A 82 -12.02 14.19 8.82
C THR A 82 -11.76 12.76 9.27
N SER A 83 -12.60 11.82 8.83
CA SER A 83 -12.41 10.40 9.15
C SER A 83 -11.39 9.76 8.21
N LEU A 84 -10.48 8.99 8.81
CA LEU A 84 -9.62 8.06 8.09
C LEU A 84 -10.41 6.76 7.87
N ASN A 85 -10.81 6.47 6.64
CA ASN A 85 -11.66 5.32 6.36
C ASN A 85 -10.82 4.16 5.85
N LYS A 86 -10.90 3.00 6.51
CA LYS A 86 -10.29 1.78 5.97
C LYS A 86 -11.15 1.26 4.82
N ILE A 87 -10.61 1.28 3.60
CA ILE A 87 -11.34 0.91 2.39
C ILE A 87 -11.04 -0.50 1.90
N ALA A 88 -9.86 -1.04 2.21
CA ALA A 88 -9.49 -2.38 1.80
C ALA A 88 -8.54 -3.06 2.78
N SER A 89 -8.57 -4.40 2.76
CA SER A 89 -7.52 -5.24 3.35
C SER A 89 -6.94 -6.12 2.25
N ALA A 90 -5.62 -6.26 2.24
CA ALA A 90 -4.88 -7.00 1.23
C ALA A 90 -3.73 -7.80 1.86
N PHE A 91 -3.21 -8.76 1.10
CA PHE A 91 -2.01 -9.52 1.44
C PHE A 91 -0.76 -9.02 0.72
N GLY A 92 -0.93 -8.17 -0.29
CA GLY A 92 0.15 -7.61 -1.08
C GLY A 92 -0.34 -6.54 -2.05
N ILE A 93 0.60 -5.72 -2.52
CA ILE A 93 0.42 -4.77 -3.62
C ILE A 93 1.13 -5.39 -4.82
N VAL A 94 0.42 -5.54 -5.94
CA VAL A 94 1.04 -5.99 -7.19
C VAL A 94 1.79 -4.83 -7.84
N GLY A 95 1.18 -3.65 -7.82
CA GLY A 95 1.77 -2.43 -8.37
C GLY A 95 0.72 -1.36 -8.64
N PHE A 96 1.13 -0.39 -9.44
CA PHE A 96 0.32 0.73 -9.86
C PHE A 96 0.28 0.81 -11.38
N VAL A 97 -0.89 1.08 -11.95
CA VAL A 97 -1.09 1.16 -13.40
C VAL A 97 -1.83 2.42 -13.78
N ARG A 98 -1.39 3.10 -14.83
CA ARG A 98 -2.10 4.23 -15.42
C ARG A 98 -3.05 3.72 -16.50
N LEU A 99 -4.33 3.98 -16.33
CA LEU A 99 -5.37 3.74 -17.35
C LEU A 99 -5.97 5.09 -17.77
N LEU A 100 -7.01 5.04 -18.61
CA LEU A 100 -7.64 6.24 -19.20
C LEU A 100 -8.14 7.25 -18.17
N GLU A 101 -8.63 6.80 -17.00
CA GLU A 101 -9.18 7.68 -15.97
C GLU A 101 -8.22 7.98 -14.81
N GLY A 102 -6.92 7.68 -14.97
CA GLY A 102 -5.87 7.96 -13.99
C GLY A 102 -5.17 6.71 -13.46
N TYR A 103 -4.50 6.87 -12.31
CA TYR A 103 -3.74 5.80 -11.67
C TYR A 103 -4.63 4.89 -10.81
N TYR A 104 -4.35 3.59 -10.88
CA TYR A 104 -5.00 2.55 -10.10
C TYR A 104 -3.96 1.78 -9.30
N MET A 105 -4.27 1.51 -8.03
CA MET A 105 -3.54 0.58 -7.18
C MET A 105 -4.12 -0.82 -7.34
N ILE A 106 -3.25 -1.80 -7.59
CA ILE A 106 -3.61 -3.20 -7.76
C ILE A 106 -3.24 -3.98 -6.49
N LEU A 107 -4.26 -4.50 -5.80
CA LEU A 107 -4.14 -5.18 -4.52
C LEU A 107 -4.48 -6.67 -4.62
N ILE A 108 -3.76 -7.51 -3.88
CA ILE A 108 -4.08 -8.92 -3.68
C ILE A 108 -5.00 -9.04 -2.47
N THR A 109 -6.30 -9.20 -2.67
CA THR A 109 -7.27 -9.23 -1.56
C THR A 109 -7.55 -10.64 -1.07
N LYS A 110 -7.45 -11.65 -1.95
CA LYS A 110 -7.57 -13.07 -1.56
C LYS A 110 -6.46 -13.88 -2.19
N ARG A 111 -5.89 -14.77 -1.39
CA ARG A 111 -4.89 -15.77 -1.80
C ARG A 111 -5.24 -17.13 -1.22
N ARG A 112 -4.85 -18.20 -1.90
CA ARG A 112 -4.98 -19.59 -1.42
C ARG A 112 -3.61 -20.25 -1.39
N ARG A 113 -3.33 -20.96 -0.30
CA ARG A 113 -2.15 -21.82 -0.20
C ARG A 113 -2.31 -22.97 -1.20
N VAL A 114 -1.36 -23.12 -2.10
CA VAL A 114 -1.39 -24.15 -3.15
C VAL A 114 -0.34 -25.23 -2.96
N ALA A 115 0.81 -24.87 -2.39
CA ALA A 115 1.87 -25.83 -2.13
C ALA A 115 2.74 -25.39 -0.95
N VAL A 116 3.55 -26.33 -0.48
CA VAL A 116 4.56 -26.14 0.55
C VAL A 116 5.82 -26.79 0.03
N ILE A 117 6.89 -26.02 -0.06
CA ILE A 117 8.19 -26.55 -0.46
C ILE A 117 9.16 -26.24 0.68
N GLY A 118 9.58 -27.27 1.40
CA GLY A 118 10.35 -27.11 2.63
C GLY A 118 9.55 -26.33 3.69
N ARG A 119 10.05 -25.15 4.08
CA ARG A 119 9.42 -24.26 5.07
C ARG A 119 8.62 -23.12 4.43
N GLU A 120 8.73 -22.95 3.11
CA GLU A 120 8.10 -21.85 2.39
C GLU A 120 6.71 -22.25 1.88
N ILE A 121 5.78 -21.29 1.92
CA ILE A 121 4.40 -21.49 1.49
C ILE A 121 4.18 -20.78 0.17
N ILE A 122 3.75 -21.53 -0.85
CA ILE A 122 3.38 -20.99 -2.14
C ILE A 122 1.89 -20.64 -2.12
N TYR A 123 1.60 -19.40 -2.48
CA TYR A 123 0.24 -18.88 -2.57
C TYR A 123 -0.12 -18.59 -4.01
N ASN A 124 -1.29 -19.03 -4.42
CA ASN A 124 -1.94 -18.53 -5.62
C ASN A 124 -2.81 -17.32 -5.27
N MET A 125 -2.75 -16.28 -6.09
CA MET A 125 -3.61 -15.11 -5.98
C MET A 125 -4.96 -15.45 -6.60
N ILE A 126 -6.04 -15.29 -5.86
CA ILE A 126 -7.39 -15.59 -6.36
C ILE A 126 -8.08 -14.31 -6.83
N ILE A 127 -8.09 -13.30 -5.97
CA ILE A 127 -8.80 -12.05 -6.24
C ILE A 127 -7.83 -10.89 -6.20
N ILE A 128 -7.89 -10.11 -7.27
CA ILE A 128 -7.20 -8.84 -7.41
C ILE A 128 -8.27 -7.75 -7.38
N SER A 129 -8.02 -6.70 -6.59
CA SER A 129 -8.89 -5.53 -6.52
C SER A 129 -8.13 -4.30 -7.01
N LYS A 130 -8.79 -3.51 -7.86
CA LYS A 130 -8.29 -2.21 -8.32
C LYS A 130 -8.92 -1.09 -7.52
N HIS A 131 -8.11 -0.19 -6.99
CA HIS A 131 -8.57 1.02 -6.31
C HIS A 131 -8.05 2.23 -7.06
N LYS A 132 -8.97 3.11 -7.47
CA LYS A 132 -8.64 4.34 -8.20
C LYS A 132 -8.00 5.35 -7.24
N ILE A 133 -6.83 5.88 -7.58
CA ILE A 133 -6.10 6.83 -6.73
C ILE A 133 -6.65 8.27 -6.88
N SER A 134 -7.18 8.62 -8.06
CA SER A 134 -7.59 9.98 -8.54
C SER A 134 -6.46 10.69 -9.33
N TYR A 135 -6.66 11.55 -10.34
CA TYR A 135 -7.79 12.45 -10.69
C TYR A 135 -8.21 12.47 -12.18
N CYS A 136 -9.48 12.85 -12.39
CA CYS A 136 -9.95 13.66 -13.53
C CYS A 136 -10.20 15.09 -13.00
N GLY A 137 -9.63 16.11 -13.64
CA GLY A 137 -9.67 17.52 -13.23
C GLY A 137 -11.03 18.24 -13.33
N LEU A 138 -12.14 17.51 -13.42
CA LEU A 138 -13.49 18.08 -13.63
C LEU A 138 -14.36 18.17 -12.37
N ALA A 139 -14.00 17.47 -11.28
CA ALA A 139 -14.85 17.44 -10.07
C ALA A 139 -14.90 18.77 -9.29
N THR A 140 -13.98 19.70 -9.55
CA THR A 140 -14.00 21.05 -8.95
C THR A 140 -14.89 22.02 -9.74
N VAL A 141 -15.03 21.81 -11.05
CA VAL A 141 -15.84 22.69 -11.92
C VAL A 141 -17.34 22.39 -11.77
N GLU A 142 -17.75 21.12 -11.70
CA GLU A 142 -19.17 20.76 -11.50
C GLU A 142 -19.74 21.28 -10.16
N LYS A 143 -18.92 21.36 -9.11
CA LYS A 143 -19.35 21.91 -7.81
C LYS A 143 -19.44 23.44 -7.78
N LEU A 144 -18.70 24.14 -8.66
CA LEU A 144 -18.75 25.60 -8.78
C LEU A 144 -19.88 26.03 -9.73
N GLU A 145 -20.13 25.31 -10.82
CA GLU A 145 -21.24 25.60 -11.73
C GLU A 145 -22.62 25.37 -11.09
N MET A 146 -22.76 24.36 -10.22
CA MET A 146 -24.00 24.11 -9.46
C MET A 146 -24.28 25.16 -8.38
N LYS A 147 -23.29 26.00 -8.01
CA LYS A 147 -23.46 27.06 -7.00
C LYS A 147 -23.80 28.42 -7.60
N HIS A 148 -23.52 28.65 -8.89
CA HIS A 148 -23.87 29.87 -9.61
C HIS A 148 -25.25 29.82 -10.29
N ARG A 149 -25.95 28.69 -10.19
CA ARG A 149 -27.31 28.51 -10.72
C ARG A 149 -28.35 28.44 -9.60
N LYS A 150 -28.37 29.46 -8.76
CA LYS A 150 -29.47 29.78 -7.85
C LYS A 150 -29.85 31.24 -8.02
#